data_AF-A0A3L7R0D0-F1
#
_entry.id   AF-A0A3L7R0D0-F1
#
_cell.length_a   1.000
_cell.length_b   1.000
_cell.length_c   1.000
_cell.angle_alpha   90.00
_cell.angle_beta   90.00
_cell.angle_gamma   90.00
#
_symmetry.space_group_name_H-M   'P 1'
#
loop_
_entity.id
_entity.type
_entity.pdbx_description
1 polymer ?
#
loop_
_entity_poly.entity_id
_entity_poly.type
_entity_poly.pdbx_seq_one_letter_code
_entity_poly.pdbx_strand_id
1 'polypeptide(L)'
;MVHTSGMLAASSSVETRATVAKLFDRTPLVACQTDDLTGAVLAAALKNIYTLGLGICDGLKMGSNIHGALVAQATREMMRIETVGGKPETALGLAG
;
A
#
# COMPACT_ATOMS: atom_id res chain seq x y z
N MET A 1 17.91 -17.18 1.51
CA MET A 1 17.71 -16.16 0.45
C MET A 1 16.91 -15.03 1.09
N VAL A 2 17.51 -13.85 1.26
CA VAL A 2 16.84 -12.72 1.92
C VAL A 2 15.91 -12.07 0.90
N HIS A 3 14.60 -12.14 1.13
CA HIS A 3 13.63 -11.43 0.29
C HIS A 3 13.82 -9.93 0.49
N THR A 4 14.10 -9.20 -0.60
CA THR A 4 14.50 -7.78 -0.57
C THR A 4 13.36 -6.84 -0.93
N SER A 5 12.25 -7.35 -1.47
CA SER A 5 11.09 -6.54 -1.87
C SER A 5 9.80 -7.37 -1.78
N GLY A 6 8.69 -6.71 -1.50
CA GLY A 6 7.36 -7.33 -1.41
C GLY A 6 6.36 -6.64 -2.34
N MET A 7 5.38 -7.40 -2.80
CA MET A 7 4.21 -6.90 -3.51
C MET A 7 2.94 -7.55 -2.94
N LEU A 8 1.79 -6.95 -3.21
CA LEU A 8 0.49 -7.49 -2.82
C LEU A 8 -0.28 -7.99 -4.05
N ALA A 9 -0.65 -9.27 -4.05
CA ALA A 9 -1.52 -9.91 -5.02
C ALA A 9 -2.95 -9.94 -4.46
N ALA A 10 -3.78 -8.99 -4.90
CA ALA A 10 -5.17 -8.87 -4.48
C ALA A 10 -6.13 -9.44 -5.53
N SER A 11 -7.02 -10.35 -5.11
CA SER A 11 -8.08 -10.91 -5.97
C SER A 11 -9.11 -11.66 -5.13
N SER A 12 -10.36 -11.67 -5.59
CA SER A 12 -11.43 -12.49 -5.00
C SER A 12 -11.23 -13.99 -5.23
N SER A 13 -10.49 -14.39 -6.28
CA SER A 13 -10.17 -15.80 -6.55
C SER A 13 -8.88 -16.22 -5.84
N VAL A 14 -8.98 -17.27 -5.02
CA VAL A 14 -7.84 -17.88 -4.34
C VAL A 14 -6.84 -18.45 -5.36
N GLU A 15 -7.34 -19.04 -6.43
CA GLU A 15 -6.55 -19.65 -7.51
C GLU A 15 -5.69 -18.59 -8.20
N THR A 16 -6.27 -17.42 -8.46
CA THR A 16 -5.56 -16.29 -9.08
C THR A 16 -4.44 -15.81 -8.17
N ARG A 17 -4.72 -15.60 -6.87
CA ARG A 17 -3.68 -15.17 -5.90
C ARG A 17 -2.57 -16.17 -5.75
N ALA A 18 -2.91 -17.46 -5.66
CA ALA A 18 -1.93 -18.53 -5.57
C ALA A 18 -1.08 -18.66 -6.85
N THR A 19 -1.68 -18.46 -8.02
CA THR A 19 -0.96 -18.46 -9.30
C THR A 19 0.03 -17.31 -9.36
N VAL A 20 -0.41 -16.08 -9.03
CA VAL A 20 0.46 -14.91 -8.99
C VAL A 20 1.60 -15.11 -7.99
N ALA A 21 1.32 -15.63 -6.79
CA ALA A 21 2.37 -15.90 -5.80
C ALA A 21 3.42 -16.88 -6.32
N LYS A 22 2.98 -18.00 -6.92
CA LYS A 22 3.86 -19.02 -7.50
C LYS A 22 4.76 -18.51 -8.62
N LEU A 23 4.31 -17.52 -9.39
CA LEU A 23 5.16 -16.92 -10.45
C LEU A 23 6.42 -16.28 -9.87
N PHE A 24 6.40 -15.84 -8.61
CA PHE A 24 7.51 -15.14 -7.96
C PHE A 24 8.32 -16.00 -6.98
N ASP A 25 7.95 -17.27 -6.73
CA ASP A 25 8.59 -18.16 -5.74
C ASP A 25 10.11 -18.33 -5.93
N ARG A 26 10.61 -18.17 -7.16
CA ARG A 26 12.05 -18.30 -7.49
C ARG A 26 12.74 -16.95 -7.73
N THR A 27 12.13 -15.88 -7.25
CA THR A 27 12.62 -14.51 -7.42
C THR A 27 12.89 -13.89 -6.04
N PRO A 28 13.64 -12.78 -5.96
CA PRO A 28 13.79 -12.05 -4.70
C PRO A 28 12.51 -11.31 -4.25
N LEU A 29 11.47 -11.26 -5.10
CA LEU A 29 10.20 -10.58 -4.85
C LEU A 29 9.22 -11.54 -4.15
N VAL A 30 8.65 -11.12 -3.03
CA VAL A 30 7.58 -11.88 -2.33
C VAL A 30 6.23 -11.31 -2.70
N ALA A 31 5.35 -12.17 -3.22
CA ALA A 31 3.96 -11.82 -3.49
C ALA A 31 3.07 -12.27 -2.32
N CYS A 32 2.81 -11.33 -1.39
CA CYS A 32 1.82 -11.51 -0.33
C CYS A 32 0.41 -11.51 -0.94
N GLN A 33 -0.52 -12.26 -0.36
CA GLN A 33 -1.86 -12.41 -0.91
C GLN A 33 -2.90 -11.73 -0.02
N THR A 34 -3.93 -11.13 -0.62
CA THR A 34 -5.10 -10.62 0.09
C THR A 34 -6.38 -10.83 -0.72
N ASP A 35 -7.48 -11.14 -0.06
CA ASP A 35 -8.82 -11.13 -0.68
C ASP A 35 -9.45 -9.73 -0.71
N ASP A 36 -8.86 -8.77 -0.01
CA ASP A 36 -9.33 -7.39 0.06
C ASP A 36 -8.88 -6.57 -1.15
N LEU A 37 -9.59 -6.78 -2.26
CA LEU A 37 -9.35 -6.07 -3.51
C LEU A 37 -9.61 -4.57 -3.37
N THR A 38 -10.68 -4.18 -2.66
CA THR A 38 -11.06 -2.78 -2.47
C THR A 38 -9.98 -2.02 -1.70
N GLY A 39 -9.54 -2.54 -0.55
CA GLY A 39 -8.48 -1.91 0.23
C GLY A 39 -7.16 -1.82 -0.54
N ALA A 40 -6.79 -2.86 -1.29
CA ALA A 40 -5.55 -2.87 -2.06
C ALA A 40 -5.54 -1.80 -3.17
N VAL A 41 -6.63 -1.67 -3.94
CA VAL A 41 -6.75 -0.67 -5.01
C VAL A 41 -6.76 0.75 -4.45
N LEU A 42 -7.51 0.97 -3.37
CA LEU A 42 -7.59 2.29 -2.74
C LEU A 42 -6.26 2.70 -2.12
N ALA A 43 -5.58 1.81 -1.41
CA ALA A 43 -4.27 2.07 -0.83
C ALA A 43 -3.23 2.44 -1.92
N ALA A 44 -3.19 1.67 -3.00
CA ALA A 44 -2.29 1.92 -4.13
C ALA A 44 -2.56 3.27 -4.81
N ALA A 45 -3.82 3.70 -4.88
CA ALA A 45 -4.17 5.02 -5.42
C ALA A 45 -3.80 6.15 -4.46
N LEU A 46 -4.17 6.02 -3.18
CA LEU A 46 -3.99 7.06 -2.17
C LEU A 46 -2.51 7.35 -1.88
N LYS A 47 -1.63 6.35 -1.85
CA LYS A 47 -0.19 6.56 -1.59
C LYS A 47 0.48 7.50 -2.59
N ASN A 48 0.03 7.49 -3.84
CA ASN A 48 0.56 8.37 -4.87
C ASN A 48 0.16 9.83 -4.60
N ILE A 49 -1.06 10.05 -4.11
CA ILE A 49 -1.55 11.38 -3.73
C ILE A 49 -0.70 11.92 -2.57
N TYR A 50 -0.48 11.12 -1.52
CA TYR A 50 0.33 11.56 -0.38
C TYR A 50 1.80 11.76 -0.75
N THR A 51 2.35 10.91 -1.61
CA THR A 51 3.72 11.04 -2.13
C THR A 51 3.89 12.32 -2.94
N LEU A 52 2.88 12.70 -3.74
CA LEU A 52 2.88 13.99 -4.43
C LEU A 52 2.86 15.15 -3.43
N GLY A 53 2.02 15.08 -2.39
CA GLY A 53 1.98 16.08 -1.32
C GLY A 53 3.33 16.23 -0.61
N LEU A 54 3.97 15.11 -0.26
CA LEU A 54 5.32 15.09 0.32
C LEU A 54 6.35 15.72 -0.63
N GLY A 55 6.30 15.39 -1.92
CA GLY A 55 7.19 15.99 -2.92
C GLY A 55 7.01 17.50 -3.08
N ILE A 56 5.78 18.01 -2.92
CA ILE A 56 5.50 19.45 -2.87
C ILE A 56 6.13 20.06 -1.60
N CYS A 57 5.97 19.43 -0.44
CA CYS A 57 6.58 19.87 0.81
C CYS A 57 8.12 19.91 0.72
N ASP A 58 8.72 18.91 0.09
CA ASP A 58 10.16 18.84 -0.20
C ASP A 58 10.59 20.00 -1.11
N GLY A 59 9.87 20.22 -2.21
CA GLY A 59 10.14 21.31 -3.15
C GLY A 59 10.05 22.70 -2.51
N LEU A 60 9.18 22.86 -1.50
CA LEU A 60 9.00 24.09 -0.72
C LEU A 60 9.91 24.17 0.52
N LYS A 61 10.76 23.17 0.78
CA LYS A 61 11.66 23.11 1.95
C LYS A 61 10.93 23.28 3.30
N MET A 62 9.73 22.70 3.44
CA MET A 62 8.88 22.90 4.62
C MET A 62 9.37 22.18 5.90
N GLY A 63 10.38 21.33 5.79
CA GLY A 63 11.00 20.64 6.92
C GLY A 63 10.20 19.45 7.47
N SER A 64 10.79 18.76 8.44
CA SER A 64 10.31 17.46 8.93
C SER A 64 8.98 17.52 9.70
N ASN A 65 8.65 18.63 10.34
CA ASN A 65 7.39 18.77 11.08
C ASN A 65 6.16 18.68 10.16
N ILE A 66 6.22 19.32 9.00
CA ILE A 66 5.13 19.27 8.01
C ILE A 66 5.04 17.88 7.39
N HIS A 67 6.18 17.22 7.12
CA HIS A 67 6.18 15.82 6.68
C HIS A 67 5.50 14.91 7.69
N GLY A 68 5.86 15.01 8.97
CA GLY A 68 5.25 14.22 10.04
C GLY A 68 3.75 14.47 10.16
N ALA A 69 3.31 15.72 10.06
CA ALA A 69 1.89 16.08 10.08
C ALA A 69 1.13 15.49 8.88
N LEU A 70 1.72 15.55 7.67
CA LEU A 70 1.13 15.00 6.45
C LEU A 70 1.04 13.48 6.49
N VAL A 71 2.12 12.79 6.92
CA VAL A 71 2.11 11.32 7.10
C VAL A 71 1.07 10.91 8.13
N ALA A 72 0.98 11.59 9.26
CA ALA A 72 -0.03 11.28 10.29
C ALA A 72 -1.47 11.47 9.77
N GLN A 73 -1.71 12.50 8.94
CA GLN A 73 -3.01 12.69 8.29
C GLN A 73 -3.28 11.59 7.25
N ALA A 74 -2.30 11.28 6.39
CA ALA A 74 -2.39 10.22 5.40
C ALA A 74 -2.73 8.87 6.05
N THR A 75 -2.09 8.51 7.16
CA THR A 75 -2.40 7.30 7.93
C THR A 75 -3.85 7.30 8.43
N ARG A 76 -4.34 8.42 8.98
CA ARG A 76 -5.75 8.54 9.41
C ARG A 76 -6.74 8.38 8.26
N GLU A 77 -6.44 8.95 7.11
CA GLU A 77 -7.28 8.85 5.91
C GLU A 77 -7.24 7.44 5.31
N MET A 78 -6.07 6.80 5.27
CA MET A 78 -5.93 5.41 4.85
C MET A 78 -6.69 4.45 5.75
N MET A 79 -6.79 4.70 7.06
CA MET A 79 -7.63 3.85 7.94
C MET A 79 -9.11 3.95 7.61
N ARG A 80 -9.58 5.10 7.09
CA ARG A 80 -11.00 5.31 6.75
C ARG A 80 -11.49 4.53 5.54
N ILE A 81 -10.64 3.77 4.84
CA ILE A 81 -11.07 2.90 3.73
C ILE A 81 -12.10 1.84 4.16
N GLU A 82 -12.18 1.53 5.46
CA GLU A 82 -13.21 0.65 6.01
C GLU A 82 -14.63 1.15 5.73
N THR A 83 -14.81 2.47 5.65
CA THR A 83 -16.11 3.10 5.34
C THR A 83 -16.60 2.80 3.93
N VAL A 84 -15.71 2.35 3.04
CA VAL A 84 -16.00 1.95 1.66
C VAL A 84 -15.71 0.46 1.42
N GLY A 85 -15.56 -0.33 2.49
CA GLY A 85 -15.44 -1.79 2.43
C GLY A 85 -14.02 -2.34 2.23
N GLY A 86 -12.98 -1.52 2.38
CA GLY A 86 -11.58 -2.00 2.45
C GLY A 86 -11.18 -2.37 3.89
N LYS A 87 -10.13 -3.18 4.07
CA LYS A 87 -9.56 -3.50 5.38
C LYS A 87 -8.44 -2.50 5.70
N PRO A 88 -8.47 -1.79 6.85
CA PRO A 88 -7.40 -0.85 7.22
C PRO A 88 -6.00 -1.46 7.20
N GLU A 89 -5.88 -2.74 7.55
CA GLU A 89 -4.61 -3.47 7.55
C GLU A 89 -4.01 -3.61 6.14
N THR A 90 -4.85 -3.67 5.10
CA THR A 90 -4.39 -3.70 3.72
C THR A 90 -3.74 -2.37 3.33
N ALA A 91 -4.32 -1.24 3.73
CA ALA A 91 -3.78 0.08 3.43
C ALA A 91 -2.54 0.44 4.24
N LEU A 92 -2.41 -0.09 5.46
CA LEU A 92 -1.20 0.08 6.28
C LEU A 92 -0.12 -0.98 5.97
N GLY A 93 -0.41 -1.93 5.08
CA GLY A 93 0.50 -2.98 4.64
C GLY A 93 1.23 -2.64 3.34
N LEU A 94 1.65 -3.67 2.60
CA LEU A 94 2.47 -3.54 1.38
C LEU A 94 1.80 -2.78 0.21
N ALA A 95 0.49 -2.53 0.27
CA ALA A 95 -0.21 -1.79 -0.79
C ALA A 95 -0.04 -0.27 -0.66
N GLY A 96 0.01 0.24 0.57
CA GLY A 96 0.13 1.66 0.92
C GLY A 96 1.53 2.23 0.79
#